data_AF-V6YZD1-F1
#
_entry.id   AF-V6YZD1-F1
#
_cell.length_a   1.000
_cell.length_b   1.000
_cell.length_c   1.000
_cell.angle_alpha   90.00
_cell.angle_beta   90.00
_cell.angle_gamma   90.00
#
_symmetry.space_group_name_H-M   'P 1'
#
loop_
_entity.id
_entity.type
_entity.pdbx_description
1 polymer ?
#
loop_
_entity_poly.entity_id
_entity_poly.type
_entity_poly.pdbx_seq_one_letter_code
_entity_poly.pdbx_strand_id
1 'polypeptide(L)'
;KGKVSGRRYQRISLVAGLINGELIAPMTYKDTMTSDFFEAWFQKFLLPTLETRSVIIMDNAKFHRMSKLKDLCEEQGHRLLPLPPYSPEYNPIEKTWAHIKKHLRKVLPNSHTFIEALLSFSCFS
;
A
#
# COMPACT_ATOMS: atom_id res chain seq x y z
N LYS A 1 -9.52 -22.02 -31.50
CA LYS A 1 -9.82 -20.90 -30.56
C LYS A 1 -9.86 -21.47 -29.14
N GLY A 2 -8.74 -21.46 -28.41
CA GLY A 2 -8.69 -21.97 -27.03
C GLY A 2 -9.08 -20.87 -26.04
N LYS A 3 -10.26 -20.97 -25.42
CA LYS A 3 -10.59 -20.17 -24.24
C LYS A 3 -9.98 -20.86 -23.02
N VAL A 4 -8.75 -20.48 -22.68
CA VAL A 4 -8.23 -20.76 -21.33
C VAL A 4 -8.95 -19.78 -20.39
N SER A 5 -10.05 -20.25 -19.79
CA SER A 5 -10.70 -19.56 -18.68
C SER A 5 -9.74 -19.62 -17.49
N GLY A 6 -8.89 -18.60 -17.31
CA GLY A 6 -8.08 -18.44 -16.12
C GLY A 6 -8.98 -18.49 -14.88
N ARG A 7 -8.63 -19.34 -13.90
CA ARG A 7 -9.35 -19.39 -12.62
C ARG A 7 -9.34 -17.99 -12.01
N ARG A 8 -10.50 -17.33 -11.99
CA ARG A 8 -10.67 -15.98 -11.46
C ARG A 8 -10.77 -16.07 -9.95
N TYR A 9 -9.63 -16.19 -9.28
CA TYR A 9 -9.56 -16.04 -7.82
C TYR A 9 -9.90 -14.59 -7.47
N GLN A 10 -10.68 -14.41 -6.40
CA GLN A 10 -10.95 -13.08 -5.87
C GLN A 10 -9.63 -12.47 -5.41
N ARG A 11 -9.19 -11.40 -6.07
CA ARG A 11 -7.98 -10.67 -5.68
C ARG A 11 -8.38 -9.60 -4.68
N ILE A 12 -7.73 -9.60 -3.52
CA ILE A 12 -7.78 -8.49 -2.57
C ILE A 12 -6.41 -7.82 -2.61
N SER A 13 -6.41 -6.51 -2.77
CA SER A 13 -5.23 -5.65 -2.76
C SER A 13 -5.19 -4.86 -1.47
N LEU A 14 -3.98 -4.46 -1.07
CA LEU A 14 -3.70 -3.70 0.15
C LEU A 14 -2.82 -2.50 -0.23
N VAL A 15 -3.11 -1.33 0.34
CA VAL A 15 -2.28 -0.13 0.26
C VAL A 15 -2.06 0.39 1.68
N ALA A 16 -0.86 0.90 1.98
CA ALA A 16 -0.50 1.50 3.26
C ALA A 16 0.78 2.33 3.11
N GLY A 17 1.05 3.20 4.10
CA GLY A 17 2.38 3.73 4.36
C GLY A 17 3.10 2.93 5.45
N LEU A 18 4.39 3.21 5.65
CA LEU A 18 5.21 2.61 6.71
C LEU A 18 6.02 3.69 7.42
N ILE A 19 5.93 3.74 8.75
CA ILE A 19 6.74 4.61 9.61
C ILE A 19 7.31 3.76 10.75
N ASN A 20 8.63 3.81 10.97
CA ASN A 20 9.29 3.09 12.07
C ASN A 20 8.98 1.58 12.19
N GLY A 21 8.62 0.93 11.07
CA GLY A 21 8.25 -0.49 11.03
C GLY A 21 6.76 -0.76 11.24
N GLU A 22 5.96 0.27 11.48
CA GLU A 22 4.50 0.18 11.66
C GLU A 22 3.76 0.68 10.42
N LEU A 23 2.67 -0.01 10.06
CA LEU A 23 1.84 0.36 8.93
C LEU A 23 0.90 1.50 9.30
N ILE A 24 0.81 2.51 8.43
CA ILE A 24 -0.10 3.64 8.57
C ILE A 24 -1.09 3.70 7.41
N ALA A 25 -2.28 4.22 7.68
CA ALA A 25 -3.38 4.32 6.71
C ALA A 25 -3.65 3.03 5.89
N PRO A 26 -3.62 1.82 6.48
CA PRO A 26 -3.81 0.61 5.70
C PRO A 26 -5.25 0.49 5.19
N MET A 27 -5.40 0.08 3.93
CA MET A 27 -6.71 -0.11 3.31
C MET A 27 -6.70 -1.29 2.34
N THR A 28 -7.71 -2.15 2.45
CA THR A 28 -7.95 -3.24 1.48
C THR A 28 -8.98 -2.85 0.44
N TYR A 29 -8.81 -3.33 -0.79
CA TYR A 29 -9.72 -3.07 -1.91
C TYR A 29 -9.72 -4.24 -2.90
N LYS A 30 -10.76 -4.39 -3.72
CA LYS A 30 -10.92 -5.53 -4.65
C LYS A 30 -10.56 -5.21 -6.10
N ASP A 31 -10.55 -3.94 -6.45
CA ASP A 31 -10.34 -3.47 -7.83
C ASP A 31 -8.85 -3.22 -8.15
N THR A 32 -8.58 -2.68 -9.33
CA THR A 32 -7.24 -2.23 -9.71
C THR A 32 -6.99 -0.83 -9.16
N MET A 33 -5.80 -0.59 -8.61
CA MET A 33 -5.40 0.75 -8.21
C MET A 33 -5.33 1.66 -9.44
N THR A 34 -6.12 2.74 -9.41
CA THR A 34 -6.06 3.83 -10.39
C THR A 34 -5.37 5.04 -9.78
N SER A 35 -4.93 5.99 -10.60
CA SER A 35 -4.35 7.24 -10.09
C SER A 35 -5.32 8.03 -9.22
N ASP A 36 -6.57 8.17 -9.66
CA ASP A 36 -7.59 8.91 -8.90
C ASP A 36 -7.89 8.24 -7.55
N PHE A 37 -7.95 6.90 -7.53
CA PHE A 37 -8.18 6.17 -6.28
C PHE A 37 -6.99 6.26 -5.33
N PHE A 38 -5.77 6.16 -5.88
CA PHE A 38 -4.55 6.33 -5.10
C PHE A 38 -4.47 7.73 -4.48
N GLU A 39 -4.73 8.78 -5.26
CA GLU A 39 -4.70 10.16 -4.77
C GLU A 39 -5.78 10.44 -3.73
N ALA A 40 -6.99 9.92 -3.94
CA ALA A 40 -8.05 10.02 -2.94
C ALA A 40 -7.63 9.33 -1.64
N TRP A 41 -7.00 8.15 -1.73
CA TRP A 41 -6.48 7.46 -0.55
C TRP A 41 -5.36 8.24 0.13
N PHE A 42 -4.41 8.74 -0.67
CA PHE A 42 -3.26 9.50 -0.22
C PHE A 42 -3.69 10.76 0.54
N GLN A 43 -4.61 11.53 -0.03
CA GLN A 43 -5.10 12.78 0.57
C GLN A 43 -6.01 12.54 1.78
N LYS A 44 -6.89 11.55 1.73
CA LYS A 44 -7.94 11.36 2.77
C LYS A 44 -7.53 10.45 3.91
N PHE A 45 -6.57 9.55 3.71
CA PHE A 45 -6.14 8.60 4.72
C PHE A 45 -4.66 8.71 5.05
N LEU A 46 -3.76 8.80 4.06
CA LEU A 46 -2.33 8.85 4.37
C LEU A 46 -1.91 10.17 5.00
N LEU A 47 -2.12 11.31 4.31
CA LEU A 47 -1.65 12.60 4.82
C LEU A 47 -2.19 12.97 6.22
N PRO A 48 -3.48 12.74 6.54
CA PRO A 48 -4.01 13.04 7.87
C PRO A 48 -3.39 12.20 9.00
N THR A 49 -2.72 11.09 8.69
CA THR A 49 -2.01 10.29 9.71
C THR A 49 -0.63 10.83 10.06
N LEU A 50 -0.13 11.83 9.32
CA LEU A 50 1.19 12.42 9.53
C LEU A 50 1.07 13.63 10.48
N GLU A 51 1.35 13.41 11.76
CA GLU A 51 1.23 14.47 12.79
C GLU A 51 2.31 15.56 12.68
N THR A 52 3.43 15.25 12.03
CA THR A 52 4.58 16.16 11.90
C THR A 52 5.06 16.26 10.46
N ARG A 53 5.77 17.34 10.16
CA ARG A 53 6.41 17.55 8.85
C ARG A 53 7.28 16.34 8.51
N SER A 54 6.93 15.69 7.41
CA SER A 54 7.44 14.37 7.04
C SER A 54 7.93 14.36 5.60
N VAL A 55 8.88 13.47 5.31
CA VAL A 55 9.30 13.15 3.94
C VAL A 55 8.69 11.81 3.56
N ILE A 56 7.84 11.82 2.54
CA ILE A 56 7.18 10.63 2.02
C ILE A 56 8.03 10.09 0.87
N ILE A 57 8.49 8.85 1.02
CA ILE A 57 9.28 8.15 0.03
C ILE A 57 8.36 7.23 -0.77
N MET A 58 8.38 7.33 -2.09
CA MET A 58 7.52 6.53 -2.97
C MET A 58 8.26 6.01 -4.21
N ASP A 59 7.85 4.87 -4.73
CA ASP A 59 8.32 4.38 -6.03
C ASP A 59 7.64 5.12 -7.20
N ASN A 60 8.17 4.93 -8.41
CA ASN A 60 7.67 5.60 -9.62
C ASN A 60 6.60 4.76 -10.35
N ALA A 61 5.70 4.10 -9.63
CA ALA A 61 4.60 3.36 -10.25
C ALA A 61 3.77 4.29 -11.17
N LYS A 62 3.34 3.78 -12.33
CA LYS A 62 2.67 4.60 -13.36
C LYS A 62 1.44 5.36 -12.85
N PHE A 63 0.76 4.84 -11.84
CA PHE A 63 -0.42 5.48 -11.26
C PHE A 63 -0.09 6.56 -10.23
N HIS A 64 1.16 6.68 -9.77
CA HIS A 64 1.63 7.78 -8.93
C HIS A 64 1.87 9.03 -9.79
N ARG A 65 0.86 9.89 -9.93
CA ARG A 65 1.02 11.19 -10.61
C ARG A 65 1.82 12.13 -9.72
N MET A 66 3.16 12.05 -9.83
CA MET A 66 4.11 12.71 -8.93
C MET A 66 3.90 14.21 -8.77
N SER A 67 3.49 14.92 -9.84
CA SER A 67 3.16 16.34 -9.75
C SER A 67 2.02 16.58 -8.77
N LYS A 68 0.90 15.89 -8.95
CA LYS A 68 -0.29 16.04 -8.10
C LYS A 68 -0.02 15.64 -6.65
N LEU A 69 0.72 14.56 -6.43
CA LEU A 69 1.09 14.11 -5.09
C LEU A 69 2.05 15.09 -4.40
N LYS A 70 2.97 15.70 -5.15
CA LYS A 70 3.87 16.72 -4.62
C LYS A 70 3.09 17.95 -4.15
N ASP A 71 2.14 18.43 -4.95
CA ASP A 71 1.29 19.57 -4.57
C ASP A 71 0.52 19.28 -3.28
N LEU A 72 -0.11 18.09 -3.18
CA LEU A 72 -0.83 17.66 -1.98
C LEU A 72 0.07 17.61 -0.73
N CYS A 73 1.32 17.15 -0.88
CA CYS A 73 2.29 17.14 0.21
C CYS A 73 2.66 18.57 0.64
N GLU A 74 2.99 19.44 -0.32
CA GLU A 74 3.43 20.81 -0.05
C GLU A 74 2.33 21.64 0.63
N GLU A 75 1.07 21.49 0.18
CA GLU A 75 -0.11 22.11 0.80
C GLU A 75 -0.27 21.74 2.29
N GLN A 76 0.15 20.53 2.68
CA GLN A 76 0.10 20.05 4.07
C GLN A 76 1.45 20.15 4.79
N GLY A 77 2.45 20.80 4.19
CA GLY A 77 3.77 21.02 4.79
C GLY A 77 4.70 19.79 4.78
N HIS A 78 4.35 18.72 4.07
CA HIS A 78 5.18 17.54 3.85
C HIS A 78 6.02 17.67 2.57
N ARG A 79 6.92 16.72 2.33
CA ARG A 79 7.70 16.62 1.08
C ARG A 79 7.56 15.24 0.47
N LEU A 80 7.46 15.18 -0.85
CA LEU A 80 7.51 13.93 -1.61
C LEU A 80 8.93 13.71 -2.16
N LEU A 81 9.49 12.52 -1.96
CA LEU A 81 10.77 12.10 -2.50
C LEU A 81 10.59 10.81 -3.31
N PRO A 82 10.61 10.87 -4.66
CA PRO A 82 10.56 9.67 -5.48
C PRO A 82 11.86 8.88 -5.37
N LEU A 83 11.77 7.54 -5.32
CA LEU A 83 12.92 6.65 -5.37
C LEU A 83 13.56 6.66 -6.77
N PRO A 84 14.87 6.38 -6.88
CA PRO A 84 15.50 6.16 -8.17
C PRO A 84 14.85 4.97 -8.90
N PRO A 85 14.79 5.01 -10.24
CA PRO A 85 14.25 3.90 -11.03
C PRO A 85 14.95 2.58 -10.71
N TYR A 86 14.17 1.49 -10.67
CA TYR A 86 14.65 0.11 -10.52
C TYR A 86 15.38 -0.23 -9.21
N SER A 87 15.11 0.50 -8.11
CA SER A 87 15.67 0.20 -6.79
C SER A 87 14.63 -0.24 -5.75
N PRO A 88 13.91 -1.36 -5.95
CA PRO A 88 12.94 -1.88 -4.99
C PRO A 88 13.57 -2.23 -3.63
N GLU A 89 14.88 -2.50 -3.58
CA GLU A 89 15.65 -2.72 -2.35
C GLU A 89 15.65 -1.50 -1.41
N TYR A 90 15.41 -0.30 -1.94
CA TYR A 90 15.31 0.94 -1.16
C TYR A 90 13.90 1.26 -0.69
N ASN A 91 12.93 0.37 -0.89
CA ASN A 91 11.58 0.52 -0.35
C ASN A 91 11.37 -0.40 0.86
N PRO A 92 11.54 0.09 2.11
CA PRO A 92 11.45 -0.74 3.31
C PRO A 92 10.12 -1.50 3.44
N ILE A 93 9.04 -0.96 2.89
CA ILE A 93 7.71 -1.57 2.95
C ILE A 93 7.63 -2.89 2.18
N GLU A 94 8.50 -3.14 1.21
CA GLU A 94 8.54 -4.42 0.47
C GLU A 94 8.90 -5.61 1.38
N LYS A 95 9.76 -5.38 2.37
CA LYS A 95 10.07 -6.39 3.39
C LYS A 95 8.84 -6.67 4.25
N THR A 96 8.12 -5.64 4.65
CA THR A 96 6.85 -5.77 5.38
C THR A 96 5.81 -6.53 4.57
N TRP A 97 5.69 -6.25 3.25
CA TRP A 97 4.81 -7.01 2.36
C TRP A 97 5.20 -8.48 2.25
N ALA A 98 6.49 -8.80 2.20
CA ALA A 98 6.95 -10.19 2.19
C ALA A 98 6.56 -10.92 3.48
N HIS A 99 6.68 -10.26 4.64
CA HIS A 99 6.29 -10.81 5.94
C HIS A 99 4.78 -11.05 6.03
N ILE A 100 3.96 -10.07 5.62
CA ILE A 100 2.50 -10.19 5.60
C ILE A 100 2.08 -11.36 4.69
N LYS A 101 2.62 -11.44 3.47
CA LYS A 101 2.32 -12.55 2.55
C LYS A 101 2.71 -13.90 3.14
N LYS A 102 3.85 -13.99 3.83
CA LYS A 102 4.31 -15.21 4.51
C LYS A 102 3.37 -15.62 5.65
N HIS A 103 2.91 -14.66 6.45
CA HIS A 103 1.94 -14.89 7.52
C HIS A 103 0.60 -15.36 6.97
N LEU A 104 0.04 -14.62 6.01
CA LEU A 104 -1.25 -14.92 5.38
C LEU A 104 -1.29 -16.33 4.79
N ARG A 105 -0.22 -16.80 4.14
CA ARG A 105 -0.15 -18.19 3.63
C ARG A 105 -0.32 -19.25 4.71
N LYS A 106 0.07 -18.96 5.95
CA LYS A 106 -0.05 -19.89 7.09
C LYS A 106 -1.44 -19.85 7.73
N VAL A 107 -2.02 -18.66 7.85
CA VAL A 107 -3.27 -18.46 8.61
C VAL A 107 -4.53 -18.51 7.76
N LEU A 108 -4.46 -18.17 6.47
CA LEU A 108 -5.61 -18.19 5.55
C LEU A 108 -6.36 -19.54 5.51
N PRO A 109 -5.68 -20.72 5.53
CA PRO A 109 -6.38 -22.01 5.59
C PRO A 109 -7.26 -22.20 6.83
N ASN A 110 -6.97 -21.47 7.90
CA ASN A 110 -7.63 -21.58 9.21
C ASN A 110 -8.48 -20.35 9.54
N SER A 111 -8.59 -19.36 8.64
CA SER A 111 -9.35 -18.12 8.86
C SER A 111 -10.65 -18.15 8.06
N HIS A 112 -11.72 -17.57 8.60
CA HIS A 112 -13.00 -17.47 7.90
C HIS A 112 -12.99 -16.37 6.84
N THR A 113 -12.20 -15.30 7.06
CA THR A 113 -12.08 -14.20 6.12
C THR A 113 -10.64 -13.72 5.92
N PHE A 114 -10.37 -13.06 4.79
CA PHE A 114 -9.07 -12.42 4.54
C PHE A 114 -8.77 -11.31 5.55
N ILE A 115 -9.80 -10.57 6.00
CA ILE A 115 -9.63 -9.49 6.97
C ILE A 115 -9.21 -10.04 8.33
N GLU A 116 -9.85 -11.12 8.79
CA GLU A 116 -9.46 -11.82 10.01
C GLU A 116 -8.00 -12.32 9.94
N ALA A 117 -7.62 -12.94 8.83
CA ALA A 117 -6.24 -13.36 8.58
C ALA A 117 -5.26 -12.17 8.61
N LEU A 118 -5.64 -11.02 8.04
CA LEU A 118 -4.82 -9.81 8.02
C LEU A 118 -4.68 -9.19 9.40
N LEU A 119 -5.77 -9.09 10.16
CA LEU A 119 -5.80 -8.56 11.53
C LEU A 119 -5.05 -9.46 12.51
N SER A 120 -4.89 -10.75 12.21
CA SER A 120 -4.06 -11.66 13.02
C SER A 120 -2.55 -11.37 12.93
N PHE A 121 -2.12 -10.49 12.01
CA PHE A 121 -0.72 -10.10 11.88
C PHE A 121 -0.40 -8.95 12.86
N SER A 122 0.69 -9.10 13.62
CA SER A 122 1.06 -8.24 14.76
C SER A 122 1.32 -6.76 14.43
N CYS A 123 1.26 -6.35 13.17
CA CYS A 123 1.38 -4.95 12.74
C CYS A 123 0.01 -4.28 12.54
N PHE A 124 -1.08 -5.03 12.73
CA PHE A 124 -2.46 -4.57 12.68
C PHE A 124 -3.20 -4.77 14.03
N SER A 125 -2.50 -5.29 15.04
CA SER A 125 -3.00 -5.57 16.39
C SER A 125 -2.72 -4.43 17.35
#